data_AF-A0A2M8B186-F1
#
_entry.id   AF-A0A2M8B186-F1
#
_cell.length_a   1.000
_cell.length_b   1.000
_cell.length_c   1.000
_cell.angle_alpha   90.00
_cell.angle_beta   90.00
_cell.angle_gamma   90.00
#
_symmetry.space_group_name_H-M   'P 1'
#
loop_
_entity.id
_entity.type
_entity.pdbx_description
1 polymer ?
#
loop_
_entity_poly.entity_id
_entity_poly.type
_entity_poly.pdbx_seq_one_letter_code
_entity_poly.pdbx_strand_id
1 'polypeptide(L)'
;MRADGRKSRDIRAIYISLGVQKHAEGSVLFAMGDTRVVCAATIEERVPPFLRGAGKGWVTAEYSMLPRATNTRVAREGRTGKVQGRTHEIQRL
;
A
#
# COMPACT_ATOMS: atom_id res chain seq x y z
N MET A 1 13.82 15.83 -22.91
CA MET A 1 14.55 15.26 -21.75
C MET A 1 13.60 15.27 -20.56
N ARG A 2 13.56 14.21 -19.71
CA ARG A 2 12.68 14.19 -18.53
C ARG A 2 13.20 15.19 -17.48
N ALA A 3 12.33 15.69 -16.61
CA ALA A 3 12.68 16.70 -15.58
C ALA A 3 13.77 16.22 -14.61
N ASP A 4 13.91 14.91 -14.43
CA ASP A 4 14.90 14.25 -13.57
C ASP A 4 16.08 13.66 -14.38
N GLY A 5 16.24 14.05 -15.64
CA GLY A 5 17.37 13.64 -16.49
C GLY A 5 17.33 12.19 -16.98
N ARG A 6 16.34 11.38 -16.56
CA ARG A 6 16.20 9.97 -16.95
C ARG A 6 15.85 9.79 -18.43
N LYS A 7 16.25 8.64 -19.01
CA LYS A 7 15.79 8.20 -20.34
C LYS A 7 14.34 7.73 -20.27
N SER A 8 13.73 7.55 -21.44
CA SER A 8 12.33 7.12 -21.55
C SER A 8 12.06 5.78 -20.84
N ARG A 9 13.01 4.84 -20.91
CA ARG A 9 12.89 3.48 -20.35
C ARG A 9 13.45 3.32 -18.93
N ASP A 10 14.08 4.36 -18.38
CA ASP A 10 14.66 4.27 -17.04
C ASP A 10 13.56 4.38 -15.98
N ILE A 11 13.58 3.50 -14.99
CA ILE A 11 12.78 3.64 -13.78
C ILE A 11 13.40 4.67 -12.82
N ARG A 12 12.64 5.15 -11.83
CA ARG A 12 13.19 5.98 -10.75
C ARG A 12 14.03 5.12 -9.82
N ALA A 13 14.94 5.73 -9.05
CA ALA A 13 15.75 5.03 -8.06
C ALA A 13 14.86 4.28 -7.06
N ILE A 14 15.20 3.02 -6.77
CA ILE A 14 14.49 2.17 -5.81
C ILE A 14 15.28 2.13 -4.51
N TYR A 15 14.57 2.24 -3.39
CA TYR A 15 15.10 2.00 -2.06
C TYR A 15 14.13 1.09 -1.29
N ILE A 16 14.69 0.10 -0.59
CA ILE A 16 13.93 -0.90 0.16
C ILE A 16 14.54 -1.01 1.55
N SER A 17 13.73 -0.79 2.58
CA SER A 17 14.10 -1.05 3.97
C SER A 17 13.13 -2.05 4.58
N LEU A 18 13.65 -3.17 5.07
CA LEU A 18 12.87 -4.25 5.67
C LEU A 18 12.71 -4.05 7.18
N GLY A 19 11.65 -4.62 7.77
CA GLY A 19 11.47 -4.64 9.22
C GLY A 19 11.12 -3.27 9.83
N VAL A 20 10.51 -2.37 9.05
CA VAL A 20 10.18 -1.00 9.50
C VAL A 20 9.05 -0.94 10.52
N GLN A 21 8.24 -1.99 10.65
CA GLN A 21 7.25 -2.16 11.70
C GLN A 21 7.58 -3.41 12.50
N LYS A 22 7.96 -3.21 13.77
CA LYS A 22 8.37 -4.27 14.70
C LYS A 22 7.30 -5.34 14.96
N HIS A 23 6.03 -4.95 14.87
CA HIS A 23 4.90 -5.80 15.27
C HIS A 23 4.27 -6.58 14.12
N ALA A 24 4.55 -6.20 12.87
CA ALA A 24 4.06 -6.94 11.72
C ALA A 24 4.97 -8.14 11.46
N GLU A 25 4.40 -9.29 11.09
CA GLU A 25 5.14 -10.49 10.70
C GLU A 25 6.05 -10.22 9.50
N GLY A 26 5.60 -9.35 8.58
CA GLY A 26 6.42 -8.79 7.51
C GLY A 26 6.18 -7.30 7.36
N SER A 27 7.25 -6.51 7.17
CA SER A 27 7.10 -5.08 6.87
C SER A 27 8.22 -4.54 6.00
N VAL A 28 7.89 -3.55 5.18
CA VAL A 28 8.82 -2.89 4.28
C VAL A 28 8.45 -1.42 4.08
N LEU A 29 9.47 -0.55 4.06
CA LEU A 29 9.37 0.78 3.46
C LEU A 29 9.95 0.68 2.05
N PHE A 30 9.06 0.71 1.06
CA PHE A 30 9.43 0.74 -0.35
C PHE A 30 9.40 2.18 -0.86
N ALA A 31 10.44 2.58 -1.58
CA ALA A 31 10.50 3.89 -2.23
C ALA A 31 10.92 3.75 -3.69
N MET A 32 10.26 4.50 -4.57
CA MET A 32 10.62 4.66 -5.98
C MET A 32 10.62 6.14 -6.34
N GLY A 33 11.81 6.75 -6.34
CA GLY A 33 11.97 8.20 -6.29
C GLY A 33 11.30 8.77 -5.04
N ASP A 34 10.47 9.80 -5.22
CA ASP A 34 9.75 10.44 -4.10
C ASP A 34 8.51 9.65 -3.63
N THR A 35 8.07 8.65 -4.38
CA THR A 35 6.95 7.80 -3.97
C THR A 35 7.42 6.85 -2.88
N ARG A 36 6.87 6.98 -1.67
CA ARG A 36 7.17 6.11 -0.53
C ARG A 36 5.91 5.43 -0.02
N VAL A 37 6.00 4.13 0.22
CA VAL A 37 4.89 3.30 0.71
C VAL A 37 5.41 2.42 1.84
N VAL A 38 4.70 2.43 2.96
CA VAL A 38 4.90 1.46 4.04
C VAL A 38 3.93 0.31 3.81
N CYS A 39 4.46 -0.90 3.67
CA CYS A 39 3.66 -2.11 3.55
C CYS A 39 3.89 -2.98 4.79
N ALA A 40 2.82 -3.58 5.29
CA ALA A 40 2.84 -4.56 6.36
C ALA A 40 2.02 -5.78 5.93
N ALA A 41 2.50 -6.96 6.31
CA ALA A 41 1.79 -8.22 6.16
C ALA A 41 1.49 -8.76 7.56
N THR A 42 0.22 -9.14 7.76
CA THR A 42 -0.27 -9.75 8.99
C THR A 42 -0.92 -11.08 8.68
N ILE A 43 -0.71 -12.06 9.55
CA ILE A 43 -1.31 -13.39 9.45
C ILE A 43 -2.51 -13.45 10.41
N GLU A 44 -3.66 -13.88 9.91
CA GLU A 44 -4.83 -14.16 10.72
C GLU A 44 -5.25 -15.61 10.48
N GLU A 45 -5.47 -16.38 11.55
CA GLU A 45 -5.89 -17.79 11.48
C GLU A 45 -7.38 -17.94 11.14
N ARG A 46 -7.83 -17.26 10.09
CA ARG A 46 -9.20 -17.33 9.59
C ARG A 46 -9.23 -17.07 8.09
N VAL A 47 -10.33 -17.50 7.48
CA VAL A 47 -10.65 -17.17 6.09
C VAL A 47 -12.04 -16.52 6.00
N PRO A 48 -12.33 -15.75 4.94
CA PRO A 48 -13.67 -15.25 4.68
C PRO A 48 -14.74 -16.36 4.68
N PRO A 49 -16.00 -16.06 5.01
CA PRO A 49 -17.07 -17.06 5.11
C PRO A 49 -17.23 -17.96 3.87
N PHE A 50 -17.03 -17.41 2.68
CA PHE A 50 -17.16 -18.14 1.41
C PHE A 50 -16.01 -19.12 1.13
N LEU A 51 -14.94 -19.14 1.94
CA LEU A 51 -13.80 -20.07 1.83
C LEU A 51 -13.72 -21.08 2.99
N ARG A 52 -14.65 -21.05 3.95
CA ARG A 52 -14.62 -22.00 5.08
C ARG A 52 -14.76 -23.43 4.57
N GLY A 53 -13.89 -24.32 5.06
CA GLY A 53 -13.88 -25.74 4.68
C GLY A 53 -13.29 -26.04 3.30
N ALA A 54 -12.87 -25.02 2.53
CA ALA A 54 -12.31 -25.22 1.18
C ALA A 54 -10.83 -25.63 1.17
N GLY A 55 -10.14 -25.63 2.31
CA GLY A 55 -8.70 -25.91 2.40
C GLY A 55 -7.80 -24.89 1.68
N LYS A 56 -8.31 -23.69 1.38
CA LYS A 56 -7.59 -22.62 0.68
C LYS A 56 -7.33 -21.44 1.61
N GLY A 57 -6.17 -20.79 1.44
CA GLY A 57 -5.87 -19.51 2.08
C GLY A 57 -6.51 -18.31 1.37
N TRP A 58 -6.37 -17.13 1.97
CA TRP A 58 -6.87 -15.87 1.42
C TRP A 58 -5.86 -14.74 1.67
N VAL A 59 -5.76 -13.81 0.72
CA VAL A 59 -4.99 -12.57 0.86
C VAL A 59 -5.92 -11.41 0.53
N THR A 60 -5.87 -10.37 1.35
CA THR A 60 -6.59 -9.11 1.14
C THR A 60 -5.64 -7.96 1.42
N ALA A 61 -5.93 -6.79 0.85
CA ALA A 61 -5.12 -5.60 1.05
C ALA A 61 -5.96 -4.43 1.57
N GLU A 62 -5.33 -3.62 2.41
CA GLU A 62 -5.84 -2.30 2.76
C GLU A 62 -4.90 -1.22 2.22
N TYR A 63 -5.48 -0.14 1.68
CA TYR A 63 -4.74 0.99 1.15
C TYR A 63 -5.23 2.25 1.83
N SER A 64 -4.29 3.10 2.22
CA SER A 64 -4.61 4.45 2.65
C SER A 64 -3.50 5.42 2.25
N MET A 65 -3.90 6.66 1.99
CA MET A 65 -2.99 7.75 1.70
C MET A 65 -3.01 8.75 2.87
N LEU A 66 -1.84 9.03 3.43
CA LEU A 66 -1.73 10.06 4.48
C LEU A 66 -2.13 11.44 3.92
N PRO A 67 -2.79 12.31 4.70
CA PRO A 67 -3.29 13.62 4.24
C PRO A 67 -2.29 14.54 3.52
N ARG A 68 -0.98 14.34 3.72
CA ARG A 68 0.10 15.14 3.10
C ARG A 68 1.08 14.28 2.30
N ALA A 69 0.62 13.15 1.77
CA ALA A 69 1.38 12.37 0.81
C ALA A 69 1.45 13.01 -0.60
N THR A 70 0.59 14.00 -0.87
CA THR A 70 0.51 14.74 -2.14
C THR A 70 0.80 16.23 -1.93
N ASN A 71 1.05 16.97 -3.01
CA ASN A 71 1.32 18.42 -2.99
C ASN A 71 0.19 19.21 -2.30
N THR A 72 -1.06 18.85 -2.56
CA THR A 72 -2.25 19.39 -1.88
C THR A 72 -2.69 18.44 -0.76
N ARG A 73 -3.27 18.98 0.31
CA ARG A 73 -3.74 18.17 1.43
C ARG A 73 -5.01 17.42 1.02
N VAL A 74 -5.03 16.11 1.26
CA VAL A 74 -6.22 15.26 1.10
C VAL A 74 -6.84 15.02 2.47
N ALA A 75 -8.17 15.06 2.57
CA ALA A 75 -8.86 14.75 3.82
C ALA A 75 -8.71 13.24 4.16
N ARG A 76 -8.59 12.92 5.46
CA ARG A 76 -8.52 11.51 5.89
C ARG A 76 -9.89 10.85 5.71
N GLU A 77 -9.94 9.77 4.92
CA GLU A 77 -11.18 9.07 4.57
C GLU A 77 -11.97 8.56 5.78
N GLY A 78 -11.29 8.07 6.82
CA GLY A 78 -11.94 7.63 8.06
C GLY A 78 -12.61 8.74 8.89
N ARG A 79 -12.26 10.03 8.66
CA ARG A 79 -12.91 11.18 9.31
C ARG A 79 -14.11 11.70 8.53
N THR A 80 -14.19 11.41 7.23
CA THR A 80 -15.27 11.88 6.34
C THR A 80 -16.38 10.85 6.17
N GLY A 81 -16.24 9.65 6.77
CA GLY A 81 -17.23 8.58 6.74
C GLY A 81 -17.43 7.91 5.38
N LYS A 82 -16.59 8.24 4.40
CA LYS A 82 -16.66 7.70 3.03
C LYS A 82 -15.25 7.41 2.53
N VAL A 83 -15.03 6.15 2.16
CA VAL A 83 -13.85 5.69 1.42
C VAL A 83 -14.02 6.10 -0.05
N GLN A 84 -12.98 6.64 -0.67
CA GLN A 84 -13.08 7.07 -2.07
C GLN A 84 -13.03 5.85 -3.01
N GLY A 85 -13.66 5.97 -4.20
CA GLY A 85 -13.69 4.90 -5.20
C GLY A 85 -12.29 4.41 -5.61
N ARG A 86 -11.31 5.33 -5.71
CA ARG A 86 -9.91 5.00 -6.02
C ARG A 86 -9.26 4.13 -4.95
N THR A 87 -9.56 4.36 -3.68
CA THR A 87 -9.02 3.55 -2.58
C THR A 87 -9.55 2.11 -2.66
N HIS A 88 -10.85 1.96 -2.91
CA HIS A 88 -11.45 0.63 -3.13
C HIS A 88 -10.89 -0.08 -4.35
N GLU A 89 -10.61 0.64 -5.44
CA GLU A 89 -10.01 0.07 -6.64
C GLU A 89 -8.61 -0.48 -6.36
N ILE A 90 -7.77 0.28 -5.65
CA ILE A 90 -6.40 -0.13 -5.30
C ILE A 90 -6.40 -1.32 -4.32
N GLN A 91 -7.34 -1.37 -3.37
CA GLN A 91 -7.45 -2.48 -2.41
C GLN A 91 -7.79 -3.84 -3.05
N ARG A 92 -8.31 -3.85 -4.28
CA ARG A 92 -8.69 -5.08 -4.99
C ARG A 92 -7.54 -5.69 -5.82
N LEU A 93 -6.44 -4.95 -5.98
CA LEU A 93 -5.23 -5.41 -6.68
C LEU A 93 -4.41 -6.32 -5.77
#